data_AF-A0A561SP76-F1
#
_entry.id   AF-A0A561SP76-F1
#
_cell.length_a   1.000
_cell.length_b   1.000
_cell.length_c   1.000
_cell.angle_alpha   90.00
_cell.angle_beta   90.00
_cell.angle_gamma   90.00
#
_symmetry.space_group_name_H-M   'P 1'
#
loop_
_entity.id
_entity.type
_entity.pdbx_description
1 polymer ?
#
loop_
_entity_poly.entity_id
_entity_poly.type
_entity_poly.pdbx_seq_one_letter_code
_entity_poly.pdbx_strand_id
1 'polypeptide(L)'
;MTVTNNGGGGQPVSLENLRRVRAVCDEHDLPFLLDASRFAENSWLIRQREPEHRHREPIDIARAMFDLADIFWASLKKDGLANIGGVIGVRENADLARRFRQEVILNEGFSTYGGLAGRDLEALAQGLTEVTDSRYLADRADTARWFAETLHKAGVPVVQPAGCHAVYVRAGEILPHVPADRFPGHAWSCALYLEGGIRAVEFGSLLLGSGGGSVPHELCGWHCRAGSTSDPTWSCWWRPRSRWAGWPTN
;
A
#
# COMPACT_ATOMS: atom_id res chain seq x y z
N MET A 1 11.01 -9.31 4.14
CA MET A 1 9.92 -8.59 4.85
C MET A 1 9.31 -7.56 3.93
N THR A 2 8.00 -7.32 4.01
CA THR A 2 7.32 -6.29 3.21
C THR A 2 6.73 -5.21 4.11
N VAL A 3 7.01 -3.95 3.79
CA VAL A 3 6.57 -2.78 4.57
C VAL A 3 5.91 -1.74 3.67
N THR A 4 4.68 -1.31 3.95
CA THR A 4 3.63 -1.96 4.76
C THR A 4 3.16 -3.29 4.14
N ASN A 5 2.50 -4.16 4.91
CA ASN A 5 1.95 -5.41 4.39
C ASN A 5 0.70 -5.13 3.54
N ASN A 6 0.86 -5.03 2.23
CA ASN A 6 -0.23 -4.80 1.28
C ASN A 6 -1.32 -5.88 1.35
N GLY A 7 -0.94 -7.15 1.53
CA GLY A 7 -1.88 -8.26 1.65
C GLY A 7 -2.69 -8.23 2.94
N GLY A 8 -2.12 -7.67 4.00
CA GLY A 8 -2.77 -7.45 5.28
C GLY A 8 -3.58 -6.15 5.37
N GLY A 9 -3.85 -5.47 4.25
CA GLY A 9 -4.59 -4.21 4.26
C GLY A 9 -3.72 -2.96 4.50
N GLY A 10 -2.41 -3.03 4.24
CA GLY A 10 -1.48 -1.92 4.45
C GLY A 10 -1.04 -1.74 5.90
N GLN A 11 -1.04 -2.81 6.68
CA GLN A 11 -0.64 -2.74 8.08
C GLN A 11 0.87 -2.57 8.23
N PRO A 12 1.32 -1.80 9.24
CA PRO A 12 2.72 -1.55 9.46
C PRO A 12 3.41 -2.75 10.10
N VAL A 13 4.71 -2.83 9.87
CA VAL A 13 5.63 -3.69 10.62
C VAL A 13 6.37 -2.82 11.62
N SER A 14 6.39 -3.25 12.88
CA SER A 14 7.08 -2.53 13.94
C SER A 14 8.59 -2.60 13.79
N LEU A 15 9.30 -1.59 14.31
CA LEU A 15 10.76 -1.60 14.25
C LEU A 15 11.34 -2.75 15.09
N GLU A 16 10.70 -3.07 16.21
CA GLU A 16 11.04 -4.23 17.03
C GLU A 16 10.89 -5.55 16.27
N ASN A 17 9.81 -5.72 15.48
CA ASN A 17 9.64 -6.92 14.68
C ASN A 17 10.73 -7.03 13.59
N LEU A 18 11.11 -5.91 12.97
CA LEU A 18 12.23 -5.89 12.01
C LEU A 18 13.54 -6.31 12.66
N ARG A 19 13.83 -5.84 13.88
CA ARG A 19 15.03 -6.25 14.64
C ARG A 19 15.04 -7.74 14.96
N ARG A 20 13.89 -8.30 15.36
CA ARG A 20 13.77 -9.75 15.64
C ARG A 20 14.01 -10.59 14.40
N VAL A 21 13.45 -10.18 13.25
CA VAL A 21 13.68 -10.87 11.98
C VAL A 21 15.14 -10.78 11.55
N ARG A 22 15.80 -9.62 11.72
CA ARG A 22 17.24 -9.47 11.51
C ARG A 22 18.04 -10.45 12.37
N ALA A 23 17.73 -10.54 13.66
CA ALA A 23 18.42 -11.47 14.56
C ALA A 23 18.29 -12.94 14.12
N VAL A 24 17.11 -13.36 13.64
CA VAL A 24 16.91 -14.69 13.07
C VAL A 24 17.73 -14.87 11.78
N CYS A 25 17.78 -13.86 10.92
CA CYS A 25 18.61 -13.87 9.73
C CYS A 25 20.11 -13.99 10.08
N ASP A 26 20.59 -13.31 11.13
CA ASP A 26 21.96 -13.40 11.62
C ASP A 26 22.28 -14.80 12.18
N GLU A 27 21.37 -15.37 12.97
CA GLU A 27 21.52 -16.72 13.54
C GLU A 27 21.68 -17.80 12.45
N HIS A 28 21.02 -17.62 11.31
CA HIS A 28 21.00 -18.59 10.22
C HIS A 28 21.87 -18.21 9.02
N ASP A 29 22.67 -17.13 9.11
CA ASP A 29 23.50 -16.62 8.00
C ASP A 29 22.68 -16.38 6.70
N LEU A 30 21.48 -15.80 6.85
CA LEU A 30 20.57 -15.49 5.77
C LEU A 30 20.55 -13.98 5.47
N PRO A 31 20.48 -13.58 4.18
CA PRO A 31 20.32 -12.17 3.85
C PRO A 31 18.91 -11.69 4.21
N PHE A 32 18.83 -10.53 4.87
CA PHE A 32 17.56 -9.88 5.14
C PHE A 32 17.17 -8.96 3.98
N LEU A 33 16.14 -9.36 3.23
CA LEU A 33 15.58 -8.59 2.14
C LEU A 33 14.30 -7.82 2.56
N LEU A 34 14.26 -6.53 2.23
CA LEU A 34 13.14 -5.62 2.50
C LEU A 34 12.44 -5.18 1.20
N ASP A 35 11.15 -5.50 1.05
CA ASP A 35 10.28 -4.77 0.12
C ASP A 35 9.87 -3.47 0.79
N ALA A 36 10.55 -2.40 0.38
CA ALA A 36 10.45 -1.05 0.91
C ALA A 36 9.51 -0.17 0.07
N SER A 37 8.60 -0.75 -0.71
CA SER A 37 7.76 0.05 -1.61
C SER A 37 6.86 1.05 -0.88
N ARG A 38 6.52 0.83 0.40
CA ARG A 38 5.74 1.77 1.24
C ARG A 38 6.45 2.06 2.57
N PHE A 39 7.76 2.31 2.49
CA PHE A 39 8.61 2.51 3.67
C PHE A 39 8.24 3.77 4.47
N ALA A 40 7.85 4.86 3.81
CA ALA A 40 7.57 6.14 4.46
C ALA A 40 6.22 6.08 5.20
N GLU A 41 5.21 5.44 4.61
CA GLU A 41 3.96 5.11 5.30
C GLU A 41 4.22 4.25 6.54
N ASN A 42 5.08 3.22 6.43
CA ASN A 42 5.43 2.37 7.56
C ASN A 42 6.12 3.17 8.67
N SER A 43 7.08 4.04 8.32
CA SER A 43 7.77 4.93 9.26
C SER A 43 6.80 5.88 9.97
N TRP A 44 5.82 6.43 9.25
CA TRP A 44 4.78 7.26 9.85
C TRP A 44 3.95 6.47 10.86
N LEU A 45 3.53 5.26 10.51
CA LEU A 45 2.73 4.42 11.40
C LEU A 45 3.52 3.95 12.63
N ILE A 46 4.82 3.66 12.49
CA ILE A 46 5.73 3.43 13.63
C ILE A 46 5.73 4.66 14.54
N ARG A 47 5.97 5.86 13.99
CA ARG A 47 5.95 7.12 14.77
C ARG A 47 4.65 7.31 15.56
N GLN A 48 3.51 6.96 14.97
CA GLN A 48 2.21 7.13 15.61
C GLN A 48 1.91 6.06 16.68
N ARG A 49 2.35 4.82 16.45
CA ARG A 49 1.93 3.64 17.23
C ARG A 49 2.98 3.15 18.23
N GLU A 50 4.25 3.49 18.06
CA GLU A 50 5.37 3.12 18.94
C GLU A 50 5.79 4.35 19.79
N PRO A 51 5.48 4.38 21.11
CA PRO A 51 5.75 5.53 21.97
C PRO A 51 7.19 6.03 21.94
N GLU A 52 8.16 5.13 21.84
CA GLU A 52 9.61 5.40 21.78
C GLU A 52 10.04 6.14 20.49
N HIS A 53 9.17 6.22 19.49
CA HIS A 53 9.46 6.83 18.20
C HIS A 53 8.60 8.06 17.90
N ARG A 54 7.70 8.45 18.80
CA ARG A 54 6.77 9.58 18.62
C ARG A 54 7.45 10.92 18.30
N HIS A 55 8.68 11.11 18.79
CA HIS A 55 9.46 12.35 18.60
C HIS A 55 10.47 12.27 17.45
N ARG A 56 10.57 11.14 16.76
CA ARG A 56 11.49 10.98 15.63
C ARG A 56 10.82 11.48 14.35
N GLU A 57 11.63 12.02 13.44
CA GLU A 57 11.15 12.30 12.09
C GLU A 57 11.01 10.98 11.29
N PRO A 58 10.03 10.88 10.38
CA PRO A 58 9.82 9.67 9.57
C PRO A 58 11.07 9.22 8.80
N ILE A 59 11.90 10.16 8.34
CA ILE A 59 13.17 9.85 7.66
C ILE A 59 14.14 9.09 8.57
N ASP A 60 14.19 9.40 9.87
CA ASP A 60 15.10 8.73 10.80
C ASP A 60 14.62 7.31 11.11
N ILE A 61 13.30 7.13 11.20
CA ILE A 61 12.71 5.79 11.35
C ILE A 61 12.96 4.97 10.08
N ALA A 62 12.77 5.57 8.90
CA ALA A 62 13.06 4.93 7.62
C ALA A 62 14.52 4.46 7.56
N ARG A 63 15.49 5.33 7.88
CA ARG A 63 16.90 4.97 7.96
C ARG A 63 17.14 3.78 8.88
N ALA A 64 16.57 3.80 10.08
CA ALA A 64 16.68 2.68 11.02
C ALA A 64 16.06 1.37 10.48
N MET A 65 15.03 1.44 9.65
CA MET A 65 14.49 0.26 8.96
C MET A 65 15.45 -0.25 7.87
N PHE A 66 15.98 0.64 7.04
CA PHE A 66 16.93 0.27 5.99
C PHE A 66 18.26 -0.24 6.55
N ASP A 67 18.69 0.25 7.72
CA ASP A 67 19.90 -0.20 8.43
C ASP A 67 19.85 -1.66 8.89
N LEU A 68 18.66 -2.24 8.97
CA LEU A 68 18.48 -3.66 9.27
C LEU A 68 18.61 -4.55 8.02
N ALA A 69 18.39 -4.00 6.82
CA ALA A 69 18.31 -4.78 5.60
C ALA A 69 19.66 -4.88 4.87
N ASP A 70 19.96 -6.07 4.34
CA ASP A 70 21.11 -6.30 3.45
C ASP A 70 20.76 -5.93 2.01
N ILE A 71 19.50 -6.12 1.63
CA ILE A 71 18.98 -5.83 0.31
C ILE A 71 17.62 -5.19 0.46
N PHE A 72 17.31 -4.22 -0.37
CA PHE A 72 15.93 -3.78 -0.54
C PHE A 72 15.57 -3.65 -2.01
N TRP A 73 14.28 -3.79 -2.29
CA TRP A 73 13.68 -3.25 -3.50
C TRP A 73 12.54 -2.32 -3.14
N ALA A 74 12.26 -1.35 -3.99
CA ALA A 74 11.10 -0.50 -3.85
C ALA A 74 10.51 -0.15 -5.21
N SER A 75 9.19 -0.35 -5.35
CA SER A 75 8.41 0.29 -6.40
C SER A 75 8.17 1.74 -6.02
N LEU A 76 8.96 2.66 -6.55
CA LEU A 76 8.89 4.09 -6.24
C LEU A 76 7.69 4.81 -6.89
N LYS A 77 6.88 4.06 -7.65
CA LYS A 77 5.49 4.43 -8.00
C LYS A 77 4.55 4.59 -6.79
N LYS A 78 5.02 4.23 -5.59
CA LYS A 78 4.30 4.33 -4.32
C LYS A 78 4.97 5.44 -3.49
N ASP A 79 5.81 5.10 -2.52
CA ASP A 79 6.52 6.06 -1.66
C ASP A 79 7.74 6.72 -2.34
N GLY A 80 7.75 6.82 -3.67
CA GLY A 80 8.66 7.71 -4.39
C GLY A 80 7.96 8.88 -5.07
N LEU A 81 6.64 9.01 -4.87
CA LEU A 81 5.78 10.08 -5.42
C LEU A 81 5.89 10.28 -6.95
N ALA A 82 6.36 9.26 -7.66
CA ALA A 82 6.57 9.30 -9.10
C ALA A 82 5.58 8.39 -9.85
N ASN A 83 5.42 8.62 -11.16
CA ASN A 83 4.51 7.83 -11.98
C ASN A 83 5.12 6.50 -12.45
N ILE A 84 6.45 6.42 -12.49
CA ILE A 84 7.24 5.26 -12.92
C ILE A 84 8.51 5.16 -12.07
N GLY A 85 9.14 3.99 -12.08
CA GLY A 85 10.45 3.80 -11.47
C GLY A 85 10.46 2.86 -10.26
N GLY A 86 11.63 2.30 -10.04
CA GLY A 86 11.95 1.44 -8.93
C GLY A 86 13.44 1.49 -8.64
N VAL A 87 13.83 0.92 -7.51
CA VAL A 87 15.21 0.88 -7.06
C VAL A 87 15.50 -0.43 -6.37
N ILE A 88 16.73 -0.91 -6.53
CA ILE A 88 17.30 -2.01 -5.76
C ILE A 88 18.53 -1.45 -5.04
N GLY A 89 18.62 -1.66 -3.73
CA GLY A 89 19.80 -1.33 -2.94
C GLY A 89 20.40 -2.59 -2.33
N VAL A 90 21.74 -2.61 -2.28
CA VAL A 90 22.52 -3.69 -1.65
C VAL A 90 23.51 -3.06 -0.68
N ARG A 91 23.49 -3.51 0.56
CA ARG A 91 24.42 -3.10 1.61
C ARG A 91 25.69 -3.94 1.52
N GLU A 92 26.82 -3.26 1.38
CA GLU A 92 28.18 -3.79 1.62
C GLU A 92 28.56 -5.11 0.91
N ASN A 93 27.80 -5.52 -0.11
CA ASN A 93 28.07 -6.73 -0.90
C ASN A 93 28.29 -6.36 -2.38
N ALA A 94 29.54 -6.06 -2.72
CA ALA A 94 29.94 -5.60 -4.05
C ALA A 94 29.68 -6.65 -5.15
N ASP A 95 29.84 -7.94 -4.84
CA ASP A 95 29.60 -9.03 -5.79
C ASP A 95 28.12 -9.20 -6.10
N LEU A 96 27.26 -9.12 -5.10
CA LEU A 96 25.82 -9.15 -5.31
C LEU A 96 25.35 -7.90 -6.07
N ALA A 97 25.86 -6.72 -5.73
CA ALA A 97 25.57 -5.49 -6.46
C ALA A 97 26.05 -5.57 -7.93
N ARG A 98 27.18 -6.23 -8.20
CA ARG A 98 27.66 -6.50 -9.56
C ARG A 98 26.71 -7.42 -10.32
N ARG A 99 26.24 -8.50 -9.69
CA ARG A 99 25.25 -9.41 -10.29
C ARG A 99 23.93 -8.70 -10.61
N PHE A 100 23.37 -7.93 -9.69
CA PHE A 100 22.16 -7.16 -9.99
C PHE A 100 22.37 -6.14 -11.11
N ARG A 101 23.53 -5.49 -11.19
CA ARG A 101 23.85 -4.61 -12.33
C ARG A 101 23.88 -5.36 -13.66
N GLN A 102 24.39 -6.60 -13.68
CA GLN A 102 24.34 -7.44 -14.89
C GLN A 102 22.90 -7.74 -15.28
N GLU A 103 22.03 -8.10 -14.33
CA GLU A 103 20.60 -8.31 -14.59
C GLU A 103 19.88 -7.05 -15.09
N VAL A 104 20.17 -5.89 -14.49
CA VAL A 104 19.59 -4.61 -14.92
C VAL A 104 20.01 -4.28 -16.35
N ILE A 105 21.28 -4.50 -16.71
CA ILE A 105 21.77 -4.29 -18.09
C ILE A 105 21.06 -5.19 -19.09
N LEU A 106 20.82 -6.45 -18.73
CA LEU A 106 20.19 -7.42 -19.63
C LEU A 106 18.68 -7.15 -19.82
N ASN A 107 17.98 -6.70 -18.77
CA ASN A 107 16.52 -6.66 -18.76
C ASN A 107 15.92 -5.25 -18.85
N GLU A 108 16.61 -4.21 -18.38
CA GLU A 108 16.03 -2.86 -18.19
C GLU A 108 16.81 -1.77 -18.95
N GLY A 109 18.14 -1.76 -18.83
CA GLY A 109 19.02 -0.75 -19.42
C GLY A 109 20.33 -0.59 -18.66
N PHE A 110 21.20 0.33 -19.10
CA PHE A 110 22.50 0.53 -18.44
C PHE A 110 22.34 0.93 -16.97
N SER A 111 23.30 0.54 -16.11
CA SER A 111 23.17 0.67 -14.65
C SER A 111 23.03 2.10 -14.12
N THR A 112 23.32 3.12 -14.94
CA THR A 112 23.16 4.53 -14.57
C THR A 112 21.73 5.06 -14.78
N TYR A 113 20.87 4.34 -15.50
CA TYR A 113 19.49 4.77 -15.72
C TYR A 113 18.44 3.66 -15.59
N GLY A 114 18.83 2.38 -15.75
CA GLY A 114 17.98 1.22 -15.46
C GLY A 114 16.61 1.26 -16.12
N GLY A 115 16.54 1.65 -17.40
CA GLY A 115 15.29 1.74 -18.16
C GLY A 115 14.49 3.03 -17.95
N LEU A 116 14.97 3.97 -17.12
CA LEU A 116 14.28 5.24 -16.84
C LEU A 116 14.86 6.39 -17.65
N ALA A 117 13.99 7.34 -18.05
CA ALA A 117 14.49 8.59 -18.61
C ALA A 117 15.10 9.45 -17.49
N GLY A 118 16.07 10.32 -17.84
CA GLY A 118 16.72 11.18 -16.83
C GLY A 118 15.76 12.04 -16.02
N ARG A 119 14.67 12.53 -16.64
CA ARG A 119 13.61 13.27 -15.94
C ARG A 119 12.85 12.44 -14.90
N ASP A 120 12.72 11.13 -15.12
CA ASP A 120 12.03 10.24 -14.19
C ASP A 120 12.94 9.97 -12.98
N LEU A 121 14.26 9.85 -13.20
CA LEU A 121 15.25 9.77 -12.12
C LEU A 121 15.23 11.02 -11.23
N GLU A 122 15.13 12.21 -11.83
CA GLU A 122 15.02 13.47 -11.09
C GLU A 122 13.73 13.54 -10.26
N ALA A 123 12.59 13.17 -10.87
CA ALA A 123 11.31 13.13 -10.18
C ALA A 123 11.32 12.16 -8.97
N LEU A 124 11.99 11.01 -9.12
CA LEU A 124 12.18 10.05 -8.04
C LEU A 124 13.06 10.60 -6.90
N ALA A 125 14.16 11.28 -7.23
CA ALA A 125 15.05 11.88 -6.24
C ALA A 125 14.31 12.95 -5.41
N GLN A 126 13.53 13.80 -6.07
CA GLN A 126 12.70 14.79 -5.40
C GLN A 126 11.60 14.13 -4.57
N GLY A 127 10.87 13.16 -5.13
CA GLY A 127 9.79 12.48 -4.45
C GLY A 127 10.22 11.70 -3.21
N LEU A 128 11.42 11.09 -3.22
CA LEU A 128 12.01 10.44 -2.03
C LEU A 128 12.33 11.43 -0.89
N THR A 129 12.60 12.70 -1.22
CA THR A 129 12.78 13.74 -0.21
C THR A 129 11.41 14.16 0.35
N GLU A 130 10.46 14.46 -0.53
CA GLU A 130 9.12 14.96 -0.16
C GLU A 130 8.28 13.95 0.62
N VAL A 131 8.34 12.65 0.26
CA VAL A 131 7.51 11.60 0.88
C VAL A 131 7.80 11.43 2.37
N THR A 132 8.97 11.85 2.84
CA THR A 132 9.36 11.73 4.24
C THR A 132 8.95 12.93 5.10
N ASP A 133 8.32 13.94 4.51
CA ASP A 133 7.73 15.05 5.24
C ASP A 133 6.56 14.58 6.12
N SER A 134 6.68 14.83 7.43
CA SER A 134 5.67 14.49 8.42
C SER A 134 4.27 15.04 8.09
N ARG A 135 4.16 16.20 7.45
CA ARG A 135 2.88 16.82 7.07
C ARG A 135 2.23 16.09 5.91
N TYR A 136 3.02 15.69 4.90
CA TYR A 136 2.55 14.89 3.78
C TYR A 136 2.02 13.54 4.29
N LEU A 137 2.80 12.86 5.14
CA LEU A 137 2.43 11.55 5.69
C LEU A 137 1.22 11.63 6.62
N ALA A 138 1.08 12.71 7.39
CA ALA A 138 -0.09 12.97 8.22
C ALA A 138 -1.36 13.07 7.37
N ASP A 139 -1.38 13.96 6.37
CA ASP A 139 -2.53 14.15 5.47
C ASP A 139 -2.91 12.85 4.76
N ARG A 140 -1.89 12.13 4.27
CA ARG A 140 -2.04 10.84 3.61
C ARG A 140 -2.73 9.80 4.51
N ALA A 141 -2.27 9.68 5.76
CA ALA A 141 -2.82 8.72 6.72
C ALA A 141 -4.21 9.14 7.21
N ASP A 142 -4.42 10.43 7.45
CA ASP A 142 -5.70 10.98 7.88
C ASP A 142 -6.78 10.85 6.82
N THR A 143 -6.44 11.00 5.53
CA THR A 143 -7.38 10.78 4.44
C THR A 143 -7.91 9.35 4.43
N ALA A 144 -7.03 8.35 4.56
CA ALA A 144 -7.44 6.95 4.60
C ALA A 144 -8.23 6.61 5.86
N ARG A 145 -7.80 7.13 7.03
CA ARG A 145 -8.51 6.99 8.30
C ARG A 145 -9.91 7.59 8.23
N TRP A 146 -10.03 8.84 7.79
CA TRP A 146 -11.31 9.54 7.62
C TRP A 146 -12.25 8.76 6.71
N PHE A 147 -11.73 8.26 5.58
CA PHE A 147 -12.55 7.50 4.64
C PHE A 147 -13.05 6.17 5.25
N ALA A 148 -12.17 5.43 5.95
CA ALA A 148 -12.56 4.21 6.66
C ALA A 148 -13.58 4.45 7.77
N GLU A 149 -13.39 5.49 8.58
CA GLU A 149 -14.33 5.89 9.63
C GLU A 149 -15.68 6.30 9.05
N THR A 150 -15.69 6.99 7.90
CA THR A 150 -16.91 7.42 7.22
C THR A 150 -17.70 6.22 6.72
N LEU A 151 -17.05 5.26 6.06
CA LEU A 151 -17.67 4.00 5.64
C LEU A 151 -18.19 3.21 6.83
N HIS A 152 -17.39 3.11 7.90
CA HIS A 152 -17.79 2.37 9.10
C HIS A 152 -19.02 2.99 9.78
N LYS A 153 -19.08 4.32 9.90
CA LYS A 153 -20.26 5.05 10.43
C LYS A 153 -21.51 4.84 9.57
N ALA A 154 -21.33 4.61 8.27
CA ALA A 154 -22.41 4.26 7.34
C ALA A 154 -22.80 2.77 7.39
N GLY A 155 -22.20 1.97 8.28
CA GLY A 155 -22.47 0.54 8.41
C GLY A 155 -21.76 -0.35 7.39
N VAL A 156 -20.80 0.19 6.62
CA VAL A 156 -20.02 -0.59 5.66
C VAL A 156 -18.88 -1.31 6.38
N PRO A 157 -18.76 -2.64 6.26
CA PRO A 157 -17.71 -3.40 6.91
C PRO A 157 -16.36 -3.16 6.23
N VAL A 158 -15.41 -2.60 6.98
CA VAL A 158 -14.05 -2.30 6.52
C VAL A 158 -13.02 -2.93 7.43
N VAL A 159 -11.83 -3.23 6.89
CA VAL A 159 -10.66 -3.63 7.69
C VAL A 159 -10.24 -2.47 8.58
N GLN A 160 -10.01 -2.75 9.87
CA GLN A 160 -9.59 -1.75 10.85
C GLN A 160 -8.40 -2.25 11.69
N PRO A 161 -7.48 -1.34 12.11
CA PRO A 161 -7.41 0.07 11.70
C PRO A 161 -7.06 0.20 10.21
N ALA A 162 -7.41 1.30 9.57
CA ALA A 162 -7.01 1.53 8.19
C ALA A 162 -5.48 1.58 8.07
N GLY A 163 -4.95 1.02 6.98
CA GLY A 163 -3.61 1.33 6.53
C GLY A 163 -3.54 2.75 5.99
N CYS A 164 -2.38 3.15 5.50
CA CYS A 164 -2.23 4.47 4.90
C CYS A 164 -2.76 4.49 3.47
N HIS A 165 -2.55 3.43 2.66
CA HIS A 165 -2.74 3.49 1.21
C HIS A 165 -4.09 3.17 0.61
N ALA A 166 -4.92 2.44 1.32
CA ALA A 166 -6.24 2.07 0.84
C ALA A 166 -7.15 1.75 2.02
N VAL A 167 -8.45 1.86 1.76
CA VAL A 167 -9.49 1.30 2.63
C VAL A 167 -9.97 0.01 1.98
N TYR A 168 -9.98 -1.05 2.77
CA TYR A 168 -10.35 -2.39 2.32
C TYR A 168 -11.75 -2.72 2.86
N VAL A 169 -12.71 -2.85 1.96
CA VAL A 169 -14.11 -3.20 2.26
C VAL A 169 -14.27 -4.72 2.25
N ARG A 170 -14.91 -5.30 3.26
CA ARG A 170 -15.19 -6.74 3.34
C ARG A 170 -16.46 -7.06 2.54
N ALA A 171 -16.31 -7.21 1.23
CA ALA A 171 -17.41 -7.44 0.29
C ALA A 171 -18.22 -8.69 0.60
N GLY A 172 -17.60 -9.75 1.14
CA GLY A 172 -18.32 -10.96 1.56
C GLY A 172 -19.33 -10.73 2.68
N GLU A 173 -19.10 -9.74 3.57
CA GLU A 173 -20.08 -9.34 4.59
C GLU A 173 -21.22 -8.49 4.00
N ILE A 174 -20.96 -7.79 2.89
CA ILE A 174 -21.97 -6.99 2.17
C ILE A 174 -22.85 -7.89 1.29
N LEU A 175 -22.23 -8.89 0.66
CA LEU A 175 -22.88 -9.82 -0.28
C LEU A 175 -22.82 -11.26 0.26
N PRO A 176 -23.43 -11.57 1.42
CA PRO A 176 -23.34 -12.89 2.04
C PRO A 176 -23.99 -14.01 1.21
N HIS A 177 -24.79 -13.66 0.21
CA HIS A 177 -25.43 -14.57 -0.73
C HIS A 177 -24.54 -14.92 -1.94
N VAL A 178 -23.41 -14.23 -2.12
CA VAL A 178 -22.45 -14.50 -3.19
C VAL A 178 -21.27 -15.27 -2.58
N PRO A 179 -21.15 -16.58 -2.86
CA PRO A 179 -20.05 -17.37 -2.32
C PRO A 179 -18.70 -16.94 -2.92
N ALA A 180 -17.61 -17.25 -2.21
CA ALA A 180 -16.26 -16.79 -2.55
C ALA A 180 -15.82 -17.20 -3.98
N ASP A 181 -16.19 -18.39 -4.44
CA ASP A 181 -15.96 -18.90 -5.81
C ASP A 181 -16.76 -18.17 -6.90
N ARG A 182 -17.66 -17.27 -6.50
CA ARG A 182 -18.40 -16.34 -7.36
C ARG A 182 -17.94 -14.89 -7.19
N PHE A 183 -16.80 -14.69 -6.53
CA PHE A 183 -16.03 -13.44 -6.49
C PHE A 183 -16.82 -12.22 -5.98
N PRO A 184 -17.30 -12.23 -4.72
CA PRO A 184 -18.08 -11.11 -4.17
C PRO A 184 -17.32 -9.79 -4.17
N GLY A 185 -15.99 -9.80 -3.96
CA GLY A 185 -15.16 -8.59 -4.09
C GLY A 185 -15.21 -7.97 -5.49
N HIS A 186 -15.26 -8.80 -6.54
CA HIS A 186 -15.37 -8.35 -7.92
C HIS A 186 -16.78 -7.81 -8.22
N ALA A 187 -17.82 -8.54 -7.82
CA ALA A 187 -19.21 -8.12 -7.98
C ALA A 187 -19.47 -6.75 -7.32
N TRP A 188 -18.97 -6.56 -6.10
CA TRP A 188 -19.04 -5.28 -5.40
C TRP A 188 -18.28 -4.16 -6.13
N SER A 189 -17.06 -4.43 -6.63
CA SER A 189 -16.28 -3.47 -7.40
C SER A 189 -17.01 -3.02 -8.67
N CYS A 190 -17.66 -3.93 -9.38
CA CYS A 190 -18.47 -3.63 -10.55
C CYS A 190 -19.71 -2.79 -10.20
N ALA A 191 -20.40 -3.13 -9.11
CA ALA A 191 -21.54 -2.35 -8.64
C ALA A 191 -21.15 -0.90 -8.31
N LEU A 192 -20.02 -0.68 -7.63
CA LEU A 192 -19.49 0.65 -7.34
C LEU A 192 -19.19 1.47 -8.60
N TYR A 193 -18.71 0.80 -9.67
CA TYR A 193 -18.49 1.46 -10.95
C TYR A 193 -19.82 1.83 -11.64
N LEU A 194 -20.79 0.91 -11.66
CA LEU A 194 -22.10 1.14 -12.29
C LEU A 194 -22.90 2.25 -11.58
N GLU A 195 -22.90 2.24 -10.25
CA GLU A 195 -23.71 3.17 -9.45
C GLU A 195 -23.03 4.54 -9.25
N GLY A 196 -21.70 4.56 -9.11
CA GLY A 196 -20.96 5.76 -8.71
C GLY A 196 -19.84 6.19 -9.65
N GLY A 197 -19.54 5.43 -10.71
CA GLY A 197 -18.36 5.66 -11.54
C GLY A 197 -17.04 5.43 -10.80
N ILE A 198 -17.07 4.74 -9.64
CA ILE A 198 -15.90 4.58 -8.78
C ILE A 198 -15.20 3.27 -9.11
N ARG A 199 -13.96 3.38 -9.58
CA ARG A 199 -13.14 2.21 -9.88
C ARG A 199 -12.43 1.71 -8.63
N ALA A 200 -12.85 0.54 -8.17
CA ALA A 200 -12.19 -0.21 -7.11
C ALA A 200 -11.29 -1.32 -7.68
N VAL A 201 -10.56 -2.01 -6.80
CA VAL A 201 -9.83 -3.22 -7.15
C VAL A 201 -10.27 -4.38 -6.26
N GLU A 202 -10.48 -5.55 -6.85
CA GLU A 202 -10.70 -6.79 -6.10
C GLU A 202 -9.39 -7.26 -5.48
N PHE A 203 -9.47 -7.71 -4.22
CA PHE A 203 -8.36 -8.29 -3.47
C PHE A 203 -8.89 -9.48 -2.65
N GLY A 204 -9.28 -10.55 -3.35
CA GLY A 204 -9.98 -11.70 -2.76
C GLY A 204 -9.81 -12.97 -3.60
N SER A 205 -10.87 -13.78 -3.70
CA SER A 205 -10.83 -15.06 -4.39
C SER A 205 -10.42 -14.98 -5.86
N LEU A 206 -10.75 -13.89 -6.57
CA LEU A 206 -10.38 -13.75 -7.98
C LEU A 206 -8.88 -13.51 -8.13
N LEU A 207 -8.29 -12.67 -7.28
CA LEU A 207 -6.86 -12.42 -7.25
C LEU A 207 -6.05 -13.65 -6.83
N LEU A 208 -6.52 -14.41 -5.84
CA LEU A 208 -5.78 -15.54 -5.26
C LEU A 208 -5.79 -16.80 -6.14
N GLY A 209 -6.79 -16.93 -7.02
CA GLY A 209 -6.94 -18.09 -7.89
C GLY A 209 -7.30 -19.38 -7.14
N SER A 210 -7.37 -20.49 -7.88
CA SER A 210 -7.90 -21.80 -7.43
C SER A 210 -7.03 -22.56 -6.42
N GLY A 211 -5.92 -21.97 -5.94
CA GLY A 211 -5.01 -22.58 -4.96
C GLY A 211 -4.93 -21.85 -3.61
N GLY A 212 -5.63 -20.73 -3.45
CA GLY A 212 -5.67 -20.00 -2.19
C GLY A 212 -6.55 -20.71 -1.18
N GLY A 213 -6.02 -21.05 0.00
CA GLY A 213 -6.83 -21.47 1.15
C GLY A 213 -7.90 -20.43 1.51
N SER A 214 -8.78 -20.77 2.46
CA SER A 214 -9.91 -19.92 2.89
C SER A 214 -9.52 -18.44 2.94
N VAL A 215 -10.10 -17.64 2.05
CA VAL A 215 -9.82 -16.20 1.97
C VAL A 215 -10.32 -15.59 3.27
N PRO A 216 -9.45 -15.04 4.14
CA PRO A 216 -9.90 -14.55 5.44
C PRO A 216 -10.92 -13.42 5.27
N HIS A 217 -10.77 -12.62 4.20
CA HIS A 217 -11.65 -11.52 3.85
C HIS A 217 -11.71 -11.32 2.33
N GLU A 218 -12.92 -11.25 1.78
CA GLU A 218 -13.18 -10.81 0.41
C GLU A 218 -13.04 -9.28 0.35
N LEU A 219 -11.87 -8.78 -0.06
CA LEU A 219 -11.57 -7.35 0.05
C LEU A 219 -11.77 -6.62 -1.28
N CYS A 220 -12.28 -5.40 -1.17
CA CYS A 220 -12.33 -4.43 -2.25
C CYS A 220 -11.53 -3.19 -1.82
N GLY A 221 -10.45 -2.89 -2.55
CA GLY A 221 -9.52 -1.80 -2.24
C GLY A 221 -9.94 -0.50 -2.94
N TRP A 222 -10.11 0.56 -2.15
CA TRP A 222 -10.23 1.93 -2.66
C TRP A 222 -8.97 2.72 -2.36
N HIS A 223 -8.34 3.24 -3.42
CA HIS A 223 -7.15 4.08 -3.30
C HIS A 223 -7.56 5.52 -2.98
N CYS A 224 -7.16 6.01 -1.82
CA CYS A 224 -7.28 7.42 -1.49
C CYS A 224 -6.15 8.19 -2.19
N ARG A 225 -6.48 9.13 -3.09
CA ARG A 225 -5.52 10.15 -3.55
C ARG A 225 -5.62 11.35 -2.60
N ALA A 226 -4.48 11.85 -2.13
CA ALA A 226 -4.43 13.17 -1.53
C ALA A 226 -4.81 14.21 -2.60
N GLY A 227 -5.86 14.98 -2.35
CA GLY A 227 -6.28 16.11 -3.17
C GLY A 227 -5.90 17.42 -2.46
N SER A 228 -5.65 18.48 -3.22
CA SER A 228 -5.31 19.81 -2.69
C SER A 228 -6.36 20.33 -1.70
N THR A 229 -5.91 20.86 -0.57
CA THR A 229 -6.68 21.31 0.60
C THR A 229 -7.50 22.60 0.40
N SER A 230 -7.91 22.94 -0.83
CA SER A 230 -8.49 24.26 -1.14
C SER A 230 -9.98 24.26 -1.48
N ASP A 231 -10.75 23.22 -1.13
CA ASP A 231 -12.22 23.31 -1.13
C ASP A 231 -12.85 22.26 -0.18
N PRO A 232 -13.52 22.67 0.92
CA PRO A 232 -14.23 21.74 1.80
C PRO A 232 -15.58 21.27 1.19
N THR A 233 -15.92 21.68 -0.02
CA THR A 233 -17.10 21.20 -0.73
C THR A 233 -16.75 20.12 -1.77
N TRP A 234 -16.39 18.93 -1.29
CA TRP A 234 -16.78 17.72 -2.02
C TRP A 234 -18.30 17.66 -1.98
N SER A 235 -18.93 18.37 -2.91
CA SER A 235 -20.31 18.11 -3.28
C SER A 235 -20.35 16.68 -3.81
N CYS A 236 -20.65 15.76 -2.89
CA CYS A 236 -21.24 14.48 -3.21
C CYS A 236 -22.20 14.68 -4.38
N TRP A 237 -21.86 14.16 -5.55
CA TRP A 237 -22.82 13.88 -6.61
C TRP A 237 -23.81 12.77 -6.21
N TRP A 238 -23.87 12.43 -4.93
CA TRP A 238 -24.92 11.65 -4.30
C TRP A 238 -26.16 12.53 -4.08
N ARG A 239 -26.96 12.72 -5.13
CA ARG A 239 -28.39 13.00 -4.96
C ARG A 239 -29.08 11.65 -4.78
N PRO A 240 -29.75 11.37 -3.65
CA PRO A 240 -30.54 10.17 -3.51
C PRO A 240 -31.69 10.23 -4.53
N ARG A 241 -31.60 9.48 -5.62
CA ARG A 241 -32.78 9.17 -6.43
C ARG A 241 -33.54 8.08 -5.69
N SER A 242 -34.52 8.51 -4.91
CA SER A 242 -35.60 7.67 -4.39
C SER A 242 -36.41 7.09 -5.56
N ARG A 243 -36.02 5.92 -6.06
CA ARG A 243 -36.92 5.02 -6.81
C ARG A 243 -36.54 3.57 -6.53
N TRP A 244 -37.07 3.05 -5.43
CA TRP A 244 -37.38 1.63 -5.35
C TRP A 244 -38.49 1.36 -6.38
N ALA A 245 -38.14 0.74 -7.50
CA ALA A 245 -39.08 0.11 -8.41
C ALA A 245 -38.68 -1.37 -8.50
N GLY A 246 -39.64 -2.24 -8.20
CA GLY A 246 -39.44 -3.67 -7.97
C GLY A 246 -38.79 -4.40 -9.14
N TRP A 247 -37.98 -5.38 -8.79
CA TRP A 247 -37.51 -6.42 -9.70
C TRP A 247 -38.67 -7.41 -9.98
N PRO A 248 -38.99 -7.71 -11.25
CA PRO A 248 -39.80 -8.88 -11.55
C PRO A 248 -38.93 -10.13 -11.44
N THR A 249 -39.38 -11.07 -10.61
CA THR A 249 -38.92 -12.46 -10.59
C THR A 249 -39.37 -13.15 -11.88
N ASN A 250 -38.43 -13.78 -12.58
CA ASN A 250 -38.65 -15.00 -13.36
C ASN A 250 -37.37 -15.83 -13.35
#